data_AF-A0A924EP94-F1
#
_entry.id   AF-A0A924EP94-F1
#
_cell.length_a   1.000
_cell.length_b   1.000
_cell.length_c   1.000
_cell.angle_alpha   90.00
_cell.angle_beta   90.00
_cell.angle_gamma   90.00
#
_symmetry.space_group_name_H-M   'P 1'
#
loop_
_entity.id
_entity.type
_entity.pdbx_description
1 polymer ?
#
loop_
_entity_poly.entity_id
_entity_poly.type
_entity_poly.pdbx_seq_one_letter_code
_entity_poly.pdbx_strand_id
1 'polypeptide(L)' 'MKLLKPDFTHLSASQPIGIFDSGVGGLTVAKEIKRLMPHENLIYFGDTKHL' A
#
# COMPACT_ATOMS: atom_id res chain seq x y z
N MET A 1 -10.55 22.97 20.12
CA MET A 1 -10.24 21.56 19.85
C MET A 1 -8.89 21.51 19.13
N LYS A 2 -7.81 21.06 19.80
CA LYS A 2 -6.50 20.93 19.13
C LYS A 2 -6.59 19.72 18.19
N LEU A 3 -6.37 19.94 16.89
CA LEU A 3 -6.13 18.83 15.97
C LEU A 3 -4.87 18.09 16.45
N LEU A 4 -5.04 16.85 16.88
CA LEU A 4 -3.93 15.94 17.11
C LEU A 4 -3.26 15.71 15.75
N LYS A 5 -2.00 16.12 15.63
CA LYS A 5 -1.20 15.78 14.45
C LYS A 5 -0.86 14.28 14.57
N PRO A 6 -0.97 13.51 13.48
CA PRO A 6 -0.53 12.13 13.49
C PRO A 6 0.98 12.08 13.80
N ASP A 7 1.34 11.21 14.73
CA ASP A 7 2.72 10.91 15.09
C ASP A 7 3.21 9.77 14.18
N PHE A 8 4.28 10.02 13.43
CA PHE A 8 4.89 9.06 12.51
C PHE A 8 6.29 8.62 12.96
N THR A 9 6.72 8.96 14.17
CA THR A 9 8.06 8.64 14.68
C THR A 9 8.33 7.14 14.80
N HIS A 10 7.29 6.32 14.82
CA HIS A 10 7.35 4.86 14.87
C HIS A 10 7.43 4.20 13.48
N LEU A 11 7.30 4.96 12.39
CA LEU A 11 7.40 4.40 11.04
C LEU A 11 8.84 4.08 10.68
N SER A 12 9.02 2.97 9.97
CA SER A 12 10.30 2.51 9.44
C SER A 12 10.23 2.40 7.91
N ALA A 13 11.31 2.77 7.23
CA ALA A 13 11.41 2.63 5.77
C ALA A 13 11.31 1.16 5.28
N SER A 14 11.50 0.18 6.17
CA SER A 14 11.34 -1.25 5.86
C SER A 14 9.89 -1.75 5.93
N GLN A 15 8.94 -0.89 6.30
CA GLN A 15 7.52 -1.26 6.30
C GLN A 15 7.01 -1.49 4.88
N PRO A 16 6.05 -2.41 4.69
CA PRO A 16 5.55 -2.75 3.37
C PRO A 16 4.77 -1.59 2.73
N ILE A 17 4.84 -1.53 1.40
CA ILE A 17 4.00 -0.65 0.59
C ILE A 17 2.60 -1.26 0.51
N GLY A 18 1.61 -0.54 1.04
CA GLY A 18 0.20 -0.88 0.92
C GLY A 18 -0.39 -0.41 -0.40
N ILE A 19 -1.10 -1.30 -1.10
CA ILE A 19 -1.88 -1.01 -2.30
C ILE A 19 -3.33 -1.34 -2.02
N PHE A 20 -4.22 -0.39 -2.26
CA PHE A 20 -5.67 -0.57 -2.14
C PHE A 20 -6.31 -0.37 -3.52
N ASP A 21 -7.15 -1.31 -3.94
CA ASP A 21 -7.87 -1.26 -5.22
C ASP A 21 -9.29 -1.81 -5.05
N SER A 22 -10.25 -1.37 -5.86
CA SER A 22 -11.62 -1.88 -5.84
C SER A 22 -11.79 -3.22 -6.56
N GLY A 23 -10.75 -3.73 -7.22
CA GLY A 23 -10.82 -4.97 -7.99
C GLY A 23 -9.47 -5.66 -8.17
N VAL A 24 -9.31 -6.31 -9.33
CA VAL A 24 -8.08 -7.01 -9.72
C VAL A 24 -7.19 -6.18 -10.64
N GLY A 25 -7.69 -5.04 -11.14
CA GLY A 25 -6.96 -4.17 -12.07
C GLY A 25 -5.67 -3.61 -11.46
N GLY A 26 -5.69 -3.31 -10.16
CA GLY A 26 -4.55 -2.83 -9.39
C GLY A 26 -3.37 -3.81 -9.32
N LEU A 27 -3.56 -5.10 -9.66
CA LEU A 27 -2.46 -6.05 -9.74
C LEU A 27 -1.46 -5.70 -10.85
N THR A 28 -1.90 -4.99 -11.89
CA THR A 28 -1.00 -4.47 -12.94
C THR A 28 0.00 -3.45 -12.37
N VAL A 29 -0.47 -2.56 -11.49
CA VAL A 29 0.37 -1.61 -10.77
C VAL A 29 1.28 -2.31 -9.77
N ALA A 30 0.74 -3.25 -8.98
CA ALA A 30 1.53 -4.04 -8.04
C ALA A 30 2.68 -4.80 -8.73
N LYS A 31 2.43 -5.33 -9.93
CA LYS A 31 3.43 -6.00 -10.76
C LYS A 31 4.55 -5.04 -11.17
N GLU A 32 4.22 -3.84 -11.65
CA GLU A 32 5.23 -2.85 -12.05
C GLU A 32 6.03 -2.32 -10.86
N ILE A 33 5.40 -2.13 -9.70
CA ILE A 33 6.12 -1.78 -8.47
C ILE A 33 7.11 -2.88 -8.11
N LYS A 34 6.69 -4.16 -8.11
CA LYS A 34 7.61 -5.26 -7.82
C LYS A 34 8.76 -5.37 -8.82
N ARG A 35 8.52 -5.02 -10.09
CA ARG A 35 9.56 -5.00 -11.13
C ARG A 35 10.59 -3.88 -10.90
N LEU A 36 10.14 -2.67 -10.57
CA LEU A 36 11.01 -1.51 -10.35
C LEU A 36 11.67 -1.50 -8.96
N MET A 37 11.00 -2.08 -7.98
CA MET A 37 11.41 -2.11 -6.57
C MET A 37 11.41 -3.56 -6.05
N PRO A 38 12.32 -4.42 -6.56
CA PRO A 38 12.28 -5.86 -6.30
C PRO A 38 12.46 -6.22 -4.82
N HIS A 39 13.10 -5.36 -4.03
CA HIS A 39 13.36 -5.59 -2.61
C HIS A 39 12.25 -5.12 -1.67
N GLU A 40 11.25 -4.39 -2.18
CA GLU A 40 10.14 -3.93 -1.35
C GLU A 40 9.14 -5.05 -1.06
N ASN A 41 8.59 -4.97 0.14
CA ASN A 41 7.47 -5.79 0.57
C ASN A 41 6.17 -5.09 0.18
N LEU A 42 5.22 -5.84 -0.39
CA LEU A 42 3.95 -5.32 -0.88
C LEU A 42 2.79 -6.00 -0.16
N ILE A 43 1.81 -5.21 0.27
CA ILE A 43 0.51 -5.69 0.73
C ILE A 43 -0.53 -5.16 -0.24
N TYR A 44 -1.23 -6.07 -0.93
CA TYR A 44 -2.35 -5.70 -1.80
C TYR A 44 -3.66 -6.04 -1.10
N PHE A 45 -4.52 -5.05 -0.96
CA PHE A 45 -5.87 -5.21 -0.46
C PHE A 45 -6.87 -4.86 -1.57
N GLY A 46 -7.57 -5.88 -2.07
CA GLY A 46 -8.63 -5.72 -3.06
C GLY A 46 -10.00 -5.67 -2.39
N ASP A 47 -10.71 -4.55 -2.50
CA ASP A 47 -12.11 -4.42 -2.07
C ASP A 47 -13.07 -4.98 -3.12
N THR A 48 -13.01 -6.30 -3.29
CA THR A 48 -13.75 -7.05 -4.32
C THR A 48 -15.24 -7.21 -4.01
N LYS A 49 -15.72 -6.71 -2.86
CA LYS A 49 -17.12 -6.83 -2.44
C LYS A 49 -18.07 -5.90 -3.21
N HIS A 50 -17.52 -5.02 -4.06
CA HIS A 50 -18.25 -4.09 -4.93
C HIS A 50 -17.94 -4.28 -6.43
N LEU A 51 -17.42 -5.46 -6.82
CA LEU A 51 -17.21 -5.82 -8.22
C LEU A 51 -18.52 -6.03 -9.00
#